data_AF-A0A2E5B5K4-F1
#
_entry.id   AF-A0A2E5B5K4-F1
#
_cell.length_a   1.000
_cell.length_b   1.000
_cell.length_c   1.000
_cell.angle_alpha   90.00
_cell.angle_beta   90.00
_cell.angle_gamma   90.00
#
_symmetry.space_group_name_H-M   'P 1'
#
loop_
_entity.id
_entity.type
_entity.pdbx_description
1 polymer ?
#
loop_
_entity_poly.entity_id
_entity_poly.type
_entity_poly.pdbx_seq_one_letter_code
_entity_poly.pdbx_strand_id
1 'polypeptide(L)'
;MLELKRLKLRSKIYTPFIIIGIVGITFAMIVGLGKEDPLVFDTHVFMLIGGATCTLFGMMLYQNEESFAQKYDMTHLLDMEDKEERYQAYLEHLSDWIANDIEEVNPIRTRGSDPLGPDWGKTDFKLGHKPIRRDAIAEGKKYTGMEDELTAGEKMVADANKKYATMAQERWEVAESNDPDLIEYGVEKLGDLVRTDYFDKNAEEGGFSKVANPDSDTH
;
A
#
# COMPACT_ATOMS: atom_id res chain seq x y z
N MET A 1 -7.30 1.30 -12.36
CA MET A 1 -6.70 2.62 -12.67
C MET A 1 -5.29 2.54 -13.30
N LEU A 2 -4.28 2.01 -12.61
CA LEU A 2 -2.90 1.98 -13.14
C LEU A 2 -2.73 1.08 -14.38
N GLU A 3 -3.43 -0.05 -14.42
CA GLU A 3 -3.45 -0.97 -15.58
C GLU A 3 -4.07 -0.31 -16.83
N LEU A 4 -5.21 0.38 -16.69
CA LEU A 4 -5.86 1.09 -17.79
C LEU A 4 -4.95 2.21 -18.37
N LYS A 5 -4.26 2.96 -17.50
CA LYS A 5 -3.25 3.95 -17.93
C LYS A 5 -2.10 3.31 -18.70
N ARG A 6 -1.60 2.15 -18.25
CA ARG A 6 -0.56 1.39 -18.96
C ARG A 6 -1.05 0.90 -20.33
N LEU A 7 -2.29 0.45 -20.42
CA LEU A 7 -2.91 0.01 -21.67
C LEU A 7 -3.01 1.15 -22.69
N LYS A 8 -3.50 2.33 -22.28
CA LYS A 8 -3.54 3.53 -23.15
C LYS A 8 -2.15 3.99 -23.60
N LEU A 9 -1.17 3.94 -22.70
CA LEU A 9 0.21 4.30 -23.03
C LEU A 9 0.80 3.32 -24.05
N ARG A 10 0.69 2.02 -23.78
CA ARG A 10 1.22 0.96 -24.66
C ARG A 10 0.52 0.94 -26.02
N SER A 11 -0.79 1.16 -26.07
CA SER A 11 -1.55 1.25 -27.33
C SER A 11 -1.13 2.43 -28.20
N LYS A 12 -0.62 3.52 -27.60
CA LYS A 12 -0.07 4.66 -28.34
C LYS A 12 1.36 4.41 -28.84
N ILE A 13 2.14 3.64 -28.08
CA ILE A 13 3.58 3.44 -28.34
C ILE A 13 3.82 2.25 -29.27
N TYR A 14 3.05 1.17 -29.23
CA TYR A 14 3.36 -0.01 -30.06
C TYR A 14 3.33 0.28 -31.57
N THR A 15 2.34 1.05 -32.03
CA THR A 15 2.12 1.37 -33.46
C THR A 15 3.37 1.98 -34.13
N PRO A 16 3.98 3.06 -33.61
CA PRO A 16 5.19 3.63 -34.21
C PRO A 16 6.38 2.66 -34.18
N PHE A 17 6.56 1.85 -33.13
CA PHE A 17 7.66 0.88 -33.07
C PHE A 17 7.53 -0.22 -34.14
N ILE A 18 6.32 -0.73 -34.36
CA ILE A 18 6.05 -1.70 -35.42
C ILE A 18 6.27 -1.08 -36.81
N ILE A 19 5.77 0.13 -37.05
CA ILE A 19 5.93 0.83 -38.34
C ILE A 19 7.41 1.08 -38.64
N ILE A 20 8.14 1.69 -37.69
CA ILE A 20 9.58 1.99 -37.84
C ILE A 20 10.37 0.70 -38.03
N GLY A 21 10.03 -0.36 -37.28
CA GLY A 21 10.67 -1.66 -37.42
C GLY A 21 10.48 -2.27 -38.81
N ILE A 22 9.25 -2.31 -39.33
CA ILE A 22 8.95 -2.86 -40.67
C ILE A 22 9.65 -2.04 -41.75
N VAL A 23 9.57 -0.70 -41.69
CA VAL A 23 10.22 0.20 -42.64
C VAL A 23 11.75 0.05 -42.60
N GLY A 24 12.33 -0.10 -41.41
CA GLY A 24 13.77 -0.34 -41.25
C GLY A 24 14.21 -1.65 -41.87
N ILE A 25 13.43 -2.73 -41.68
CA ILE A 25 13.69 -4.04 -42.26
C ILE A 25 13.60 -4.00 -43.79
N THR A 26 12.56 -3.38 -44.36
CA THR A 26 12.40 -3.29 -45.82
C THR A 26 13.51 -2.45 -46.45
N PHE A 27 13.87 -1.32 -45.84
CA PHE A 27 14.97 -0.48 -46.32
C PHE A 27 16.33 -1.21 -46.24
N ALA A 28 16.58 -1.94 -45.15
CA ALA A 28 17.78 -2.75 -45.01
C ALA A 28 17.90 -3.84 -46.10
N MET A 29 16.79 -4.49 -46.45
CA MET A 29 16.76 -5.46 -47.54
C MET A 29 17.06 -4.83 -48.90
N ILE A 30 16.47 -3.66 -49.21
CA ILE A 30 16.70 -2.95 -50.47
C ILE A 30 18.18 -2.57 -50.62
N VAL A 31 18.78 -2.00 -49.56
CA VAL A 31 20.20 -1.61 -49.56
C VAL A 31 21.11 -2.84 -49.65
N GLY A 32 20.76 -3.93 -48.95
CA GLY A 32 21.52 -5.18 -48.98
C GLY A 32 21.54 -5.85 -50.35
N LEU A 33 20.42 -5.83 -51.08
CA LEU A 33 20.33 -6.36 -52.45
C LEU A 33 21.16 -5.56 -53.47
N GLY A 34 21.52 -4.31 -53.16
CA GLY A 34 22.36 -3.47 -54.00
C GLY A 34 23.86 -3.72 -53.85
N LYS A 35 24.28 -4.65 -52.97
CA LYS A 35 25.69 -4.97 -52.73
C LYS A 35 26.14 -6.22 -53.46
N GLU A 36 27.42 -6.25 -53.84
CA GLU A 36 28.07 -7.42 -54.45
C GLU A 36 28.03 -8.65 -53.52
N ASP A 37 28.21 -8.43 -52.21
CA ASP A 37 27.99 -9.42 -51.16
C ASP A 37 26.97 -8.89 -50.15
N PRO A 38 25.75 -9.48 -50.08
CA PRO A 38 24.72 -9.06 -49.15
C PRO A 38 25.03 -9.43 -47.69
N LEU A 39 25.96 -10.35 -47.43
CA LEU A 39 26.32 -10.82 -46.08
C LEU A 39 27.47 -10.02 -45.46
N VAL A 40 28.03 -9.04 -46.18
CA VAL A 40 29.08 -8.18 -45.62
C VAL A 40 28.54 -7.42 -44.40
N PHE A 41 29.27 -7.47 -43.28
CA PHE A 41 28.91 -6.76 -42.06
C PHE A 41 29.11 -5.25 -42.24
N ASP A 42 28.03 -4.57 -42.64
CA ASP A 42 28.01 -3.13 -42.86
C ASP A 42 26.61 -2.57 -42.50
N THR A 43 26.38 -1.31 -42.82
CA THR A 43 25.24 -0.47 -42.43
C THR A 43 23.87 -1.14 -42.67
N HIS A 44 23.70 -1.91 -43.74
CA HIS A 44 22.44 -2.62 -44.02
C HIS A 44 22.16 -3.75 -43.01
N VAL A 45 23.19 -4.46 -42.53
CA VAL A 45 23.04 -5.49 -41.49
C VAL A 45 22.67 -4.86 -40.15
N PHE A 46 23.30 -3.73 -39.78
CA PHE A 46 22.93 -3.01 -38.56
C PHE A 46 21.49 -2.46 -38.61
N MET A 47 21.04 -1.94 -39.75
CA MET A 47 19.64 -1.52 -39.92
C MET A 47 18.67 -2.69 -39.86
N LEU A 48 19.04 -3.86 -40.41
CA LEU A 48 18.21 -5.06 -40.33
C LEU A 48 18.05 -5.52 -38.88
N ILE A 49 19.13 -5.57 -38.12
CA ILE A 49 19.11 -5.91 -36.70
C ILE A 49 18.29 -4.87 -35.92
N GLY A 50 18.50 -3.58 -36.16
CA GLY A 50 17.74 -2.51 -35.50
C GLY A 50 16.24 -2.54 -35.82
N GLY A 51 15.87 -2.85 -37.07
CA GLY A 51 14.48 -3.04 -37.45
C GLY A 51 13.85 -4.27 -36.80
N ALA A 52 14.59 -5.38 -36.73
CA ALA A 52 14.17 -6.60 -36.05
C ALA A 52 14.00 -6.39 -34.53
N THR A 53 14.90 -5.66 -33.87
CA THR A 53 14.75 -5.34 -32.44
C THR A 53 13.57 -4.41 -32.19
N CYS A 54 13.36 -3.39 -33.04
CA CYS A 54 12.19 -2.51 -32.96
C CYS A 54 10.86 -3.26 -33.15
N THR A 55 10.79 -4.19 -34.09
CA THR A 55 9.58 -5.02 -34.29
C THR A 55 9.32 -5.95 -33.11
N LEU A 56 10.35 -6.63 -32.60
CA LEU A 56 10.24 -7.46 -31.39
C LEU A 56 9.79 -6.64 -30.17
N PHE A 57 10.35 -5.43 -30.00
CA PHE A 57 9.94 -4.53 -28.93
C PHE A 57 8.48 -4.06 -29.09
N GLY A 58 8.05 -3.77 -30.32
CA GLY A 58 6.66 -3.47 -30.63
C GLY A 58 5.71 -4.63 -30.30
N MET A 59 6.09 -5.88 -30.59
CA MET A 59 5.31 -7.07 -30.21
C MET A 59 5.25 -7.26 -28.69
N MET A 60 6.32 -6.99 -27.97
CA MET A 60 6.33 -7.04 -26.50
C MET A 60 5.41 -5.99 -25.86
N LEU A 61 5.30 -4.82 -26.50
CA LEU A 61 4.42 -3.73 -26.05
C LEU A 61 2.96 -3.93 -26.45
N TYR A 62 2.67 -4.81 -27.42
CA TYR A 62 1.31 -5.11 -27.84
C TYR A 62 0.52 -5.67 -26.66
N GLN A 63 -0.66 -5.11 -26.42
CA GLN A 63 -1.62 -5.59 -25.43
C GLN A 63 -2.98 -5.71 -26.09
N ASN A 64 -3.66 -6.83 -25.85
CA ASN A 64 -5.00 -7.03 -26.36
C ASN A 64 -6.01 -6.30 -25.45
N GLU A 65 -6.65 -5.27 -25.98
CA GLU A 65 -7.71 -4.51 -25.29
C GLU A 65 -8.88 -5.41 -24.91
N GLU A 66 -9.20 -6.41 -25.73
CA GLU A 66 -10.28 -7.37 -25.47
C GLU A 66 -10.01 -8.20 -24.21
N SER A 67 -8.76 -8.62 -24.00
CA SER A 67 -8.38 -9.36 -22.79
C SER A 67 -8.52 -8.52 -21.52
N PHE A 68 -8.28 -7.21 -21.63
CA PHE A 68 -8.49 -6.27 -20.54
C PHE A 68 -9.99 -6.09 -20.27
N ALA A 69 -10.79 -5.90 -21.31
CA ALA A 69 -12.24 -5.76 -21.18
C ALA A 69 -12.86 -7.03 -20.56
N GLN A 70 -12.46 -8.22 -21.01
CA GLN A 70 -12.94 -9.49 -20.46
C GLN A 70 -12.56 -9.68 -18.98
N LYS A 71 -11.35 -9.27 -18.57
CA LYS A 71 -10.90 -9.37 -17.16
C LYS A 71 -11.80 -8.58 -16.21
N TYR A 72 -12.38 -7.48 -16.67
CA TYR A 72 -13.23 -6.58 -15.87
C TYR A 72 -14.71 -6.65 -16.26
N ASP A 73 -15.14 -7.63 -17.07
CA ASP A 73 -16.50 -7.77 -17.59
C ASP A 73 -17.03 -6.53 -18.36
N MET A 74 -16.11 -5.86 -19.08
CA MET A 74 -16.35 -4.60 -19.80
C MET A 74 -16.45 -4.79 -21.32
N THR A 75 -16.69 -6.00 -21.79
CA THR A 75 -16.68 -6.30 -23.24
C THR A 75 -17.73 -5.53 -24.02
N HIS A 76 -18.83 -5.14 -23.37
CA HIS A 76 -19.89 -4.32 -23.98
C HIS A 76 -19.40 -2.92 -24.42
N LEU A 77 -18.30 -2.41 -23.86
CA LEU A 77 -17.72 -1.13 -24.27
C LEU A 77 -16.89 -1.22 -25.54
N LEU A 78 -16.54 -2.43 -25.99
CA LEU A 78 -15.72 -2.64 -27.21
C LEU A 78 -16.47 -2.22 -28.48
N ASP A 79 -17.80 -2.15 -28.43
CA ASP A 79 -18.66 -1.72 -29.55
C ASP A 79 -18.54 -0.22 -29.86
N MET A 80 -17.96 0.57 -28.95
CA MET A 80 -17.71 2.00 -29.18
C MET A 80 -16.60 2.21 -30.20
N GLU A 81 -16.89 2.95 -31.28
CA GLU A 81 -15.92 3.21 -32.36
C GLU A 81 -14.81 4.19 -31.91
N ASP A 82 -15.15 5.21 -31.12
CA ASP A 82 -14.17 6.19 -30.62
C ASP A 82 -13.39 5.64 -29.42
N LYS A 83 -12.07 5.57 -29.59
CA LYS A 83 -11.13 5.08 -28.56
C LYS A 83 -11.06 6.01 -27.35
N GLU A 84 -11.22 7.31 -27.53
CA GLU A 84 -11.15 8.25 -26.41
C GLU A 84 -12.43 8.18 -25.58
N GLU A 85 -13.59 8.11 -26.24
CA GLU A 85 -14.89 7.88 -25.59
C GLU A 85 -14.88 6.56 -24.81
N ARG A 86 -14.45 5.47 -25.45
CA ARG A 86 -14.32 4.16 -24.81
C ARG A 86 -13.39 4.17 -23.60
N TYR A 87 -12.30 4.92 -23.66
CA TYR A 87 -11.39 5.07 -22.53
C TYR A 87 -12.03 5.82 -21.34
N GLN A 88 -12.86 6.84 -21.61
CA GLN A 88 -13.61 7.53 -20.56
C GLN A 88 -14.66 6.60 -19.93
N ALA A 89 -15.38 5.83 -20.75
CA ALA A 89 -16.32 4.83 -20.25
C ALA A 89 -15.66 3.77 -19.35
N TYR A 90 -14.45 3.30 -19.69
CA TYR A 90 -13.69 2.43 -18.80
C TYR A 90 -13.32 3.09 -17.47
N LEU A 91 -13.00 4.38 -17.48
CA LEU A 91 -12.67 5.11 -16.25
C LEU A 91 -13.88 5.24 -15.35
N GLU A 92 -15.03 5.62 -15.91
CA GLU A 92 -16.29 5.78 -15.19
C GLU A 92 -16.74 4.46 -14.55
N HIS A 93 -16.77 3.37 -15.32
CA HIS A 93 -17.17 2.08 -14.77
C HIS A 93 -16.21 1.57 -13.68
N LEU A 94 -14.90 1.79 -13.84
CA LEU A 94 -13.94 1.44 -12.80
C LEU A 94 -14.09 2.33 -11.56
N SER A 95 -14.45 3.61 -11.71
CA SER A 95 -14.73 4.47 -10.55
C SER A 95 -15.99 4.06 -9.82
N ASP A 96 -17.06 3.70 -10.54
CA ASP A 96 -18.30 3.23 -9.94
C ASP A 96 -18.09 1.91 -9.19
N TRP A 97 -17.33 0.99 -9.78
CA TRP A 97 -16.96 -0.26 -9.12
C TRP A 97 -16.18 -0.02 -7.82
N ILE A 98 -15.19 0.89 -7.83
CA ILE A 98 -14.44 1.27 -6.63
C ILE A 98 -15.35 1.96 -5.60
N ALA A 99 -16.24 2.85 -6.03
CA ALA A 99 -17.13 3.58 -5.15
C ALA A 99 -18.11 2.63 -4.43
N ASN A 100 -18.68 1.67 -5.15
CA ASN A 100 -19.59 0.67 -4.59
C ASN A 100 -18.88 -0.28 -3.62
N ASP A 101 -17.64 -0.72 -3.93
CA ASP A 101 -16.84 -1.56 -3.02
C ASP A 101 -16.48 -0.81 -1.72
N ILE A 102 -16.29 0.51 -1.79
CA ILE A 102 -16.07 1.38 -0.63
C ILE A 102 -17.35 1.60 0.18
N GLU A 103 -18.53 1.66 -0.46
CA GLU A 103 -19.81 1.81 0.24
C GLU A 103 -20.27 0.54 0.95
N GLU A 104 -19.90 -0.65 0.44
CA GLU A 104 -20.35 -1.92 1.00
C GLU A 104 -19.65 -2.29 2.32
N VAL A 105 -18.41 -1.85 2.55
CA VAL A 105 -17.67 -2.09 3.79
C VAL A 105 -17.52 -0.81 4.62
N ASN A 106 -18.64 -0.21 5.00
CA ASN A 106 -18.64 0.74 6.12
C ASN A 106 -18.89 -0.01 7.44
N PRO A 107 -17.86 -0.27 8.27
CA PRO A 107 -18.00 -1.00 9.54
C PRO A 107 -18.92 -0.28 10.55
N ILE A 108 -19.28 0.98 10.31
CA ILE A 108 -20.20 1.76 11.12
C ILE A 108 -21.66 1.45 10.74
N ARG A 109 -21.95 1.09 9.47
CA ARG A 109 -23.30 0.78 8.98
C ARG A 109 -23.72 -0.67 9.21
N THR A 110 -22.78 -1.62 9.20
CA THR A 110 -23.07 -3.05 9.40
C THR A 110 -23.37 -3.44 10.86
N ARG A 111 -23.09 -2.57 11.85
CA ARG A 111 -23.50 -2.79 13.24
C ARG A 111 -25.02 -2.75 13.45
N GLY A 112 -25.77 -2.09 12.57
CA GLY A 112 -27.23 -1.98 12.67
C GLY A 112 -28.00 -3.24 12.22
N SER A 113 -27.30 -4.21 11.62
CA SER A 113 -27.91 -5.41 11.02
C SER A 113 -27.88 -6.64 11.93
N ASP A 114 -27.26 -6.55 13.12
CA ASP A 114 -27.34 -7.60 14.13
C ASP A 114 -28.80 -7.72 14.62
N PRO A 115 -29.48 -8.86 14.48
CA PRO A 115 -30.84 -9.06 15.00
C PRO A 115 -30.95 -8.84 16.52
N LEU A 116 -29.83 -8.88 17.25
CA LEU A 116 -29.77 -8.55 18.69
C LEU A 116 -29.49 -7.07 18.97
N GLY A 117 -29.09 -6.31 17.95
CA GLY A 117 -28.71 -4.89 18.05
C GLY A 117 -27.44 -4.68 18.89
N PRO A 118 -26.96 -3.43 19.01
CA PRO A 118 -25.86 -3.12 19.91
C PRO A 118 -26.26 -3.40 21.36
N ASP A 119 -25.41 -4.13 22.11
CA ASP A 119 -25.57 -4.25 23.55
C ASP A 119 -25.29 -2.87 24.18
N TRP A 120 -26.37 -2.16 24.52
CA TRP A 120 -26.32 -0.85 25.17
C TRP A 120 -25.72 -0.90 26.59
N GLY A 121 -25.35 -2.10 27.06
CA GLY A 121 -24.94 -2.35 28.43
C GLY A 121 -26.11 -2.18 29.39
N LYS A 122 -26.02 -2.79 30.57
CA LYS A 122 -26.99 -2.54 31.63
C LYS A 122 -26.74 -1.18 32.24
N THR A 123 -27.52 -0.17 31.85
CA THR A 123 -27.53 1.18 32.45
C THR A 123 -28.43 1.29 33.69
N ASP A 124 -29.14 0.22 34.03
CA ASP A 124 -30.08 0.17 35.15
C ASP A 124 -29.36 0.07 36.51
N PHE A 125 -28.67 1.14 36.90
CA PHE A 125 -28.26 1.33 38.28
C PHE A 125 -29.46 1.81 39.09
N LYS A 126 -29.94 0.98 40.02
CA LYS A 126 -30.94 1.44 41.00
C LYS A 126 -30.34 2.60 41.79
N LEU A 127 -31.02 3.75 41.78
CA LEU A 127 -30.62 4.94 42.53
C LEU A 127 -30.40 4.57 44.00
N GLY A 128 -29.18 4.76 44.52
CA GLY A 128 -28.81 4.38 45.90
C GLY A 128 -27.98 3.10 46.04
N HIS A 129 -27.63 2.41 44.94
CA HIS A 129 -26.65 1.32 44.97
C HIS A 129 -25.36 1.71 44.25
N LYS A 130 -24.23 1.52 44.94
CA LYS A 130 -22.91 1.68 44.32
C LYS A 130 -22.73 0.59 43.24
N PRO A 131 -22.26 0.95 42.03
CA PRO A 131 -22.01 -0.05 41.00
C PRO A 131 -20.96 -1.04 41.49
N ILE A 132 -21.22 -2.33 41.30
CA ILE A 132 -20.23 -3.37 41.56
C ILE A 132 -19.18 -3.26 40.46
N ARG A 133 -17.92 -3.00 40.83
CA ARG A 133 -16.79 -3.04 39.90
C ARG A 133 -16.72 -4.45 39.31
N ARG A 134 -16.92 -4.56 37.99
CA ARG A 134 -16.66 -5.78 37.26
C ARG A 134 -15.16 -5.88 37.00
N ASP A 135 -14.56 -6.96 37.44
CA ASP A 135 -13.18 -7.27 37.12
C ASP A 135 -13.14 -7.89 35.72
N ALA A 136 -12.53 -7.18 34.77
CA ALA A 136 -12.39 -7.61 33.39
C ALA A 136 -11.63 -8.94 33.29
N ILE A 137 -10.69 -9.21 34.21
CA ILE A 137 -9.93 -10.46 34.24
C ILE A 137 -10.84 -11.62 34.66
N ALA A 138 -11.69 -11.40 35.67
CA ALA A 138 -12.62 -12.41 36.16
C ALA A 138 -13.75 -12.69 35.15
N GLU A 139 -14.29 -11.66 34.48
CA GLU A 139 -15.33 -11.83 33.46
C GLU A 139 -14.78 -12.39 32.14
N GLY A 140 -13.55 -12.03 31.76
CA GLY A 140 -12.90 -12.51 30.53
C GLY A 140 -12.69 -14.02 30.47
N LYS A 141 -12.49 -14.68 31.63
CA LYS A 141 -12.36 -16.14 31.73
C LYS A 141 -13.56 -16.91 31.14
N LYS A 142 -14.74 -16.29 31.08
CA LYS A 142 -15.95 -16.92 30.53
C LYS A 142 -15.88 -17.13 29.01
N TYR A 143 -15.04 -16.35 28.33
CA TYR A 143 -14.90 -16.38 26.87
C TYR A 143 -13.66 -17.16 26.42
N THR A 144 -12.86 -17.68 27.35
CA THR A 144 -11.66 -18.47 27.03
C THR A 144 -12.06 -19.75 26.29
N GLY A 145 -11.53 -19.94 25.08
CA GLY A 145 -11.83 -21.10 24.23
C GLY A 145 -13.13 -20.99 23.41
N MET A 146 -13.80 -19.84 23.44
CA MET A 146 -14.87 -19.51 22.47
C MET A 146 -14.32 -18.87 21.18
N GLU A 147 -13.02 -18.58 21.13
CA GLU A 147 -12.35 -18.05 19.95
C GLU A 147 -12.00 -19.18 18.98
N ASP A 148 -12.38 -19.03 17.71
CA ASP A 148 -11.96 -19.93 16.63
C ASP A 148 -10.47 -19.75 16.29
N GLU A 149 -9.92 -20.65 15.49
CA GLU A 149 -8.57 -20.47 14.97
C GLU A 149 -8.46 -19.19 14.13
N LEU A 150 -7.39 -18.42 14.37
CA LEU A 150 -7.09 -17.22 13.59
C LEU A 150 -7.06 -17.55 12.08
N THR A 151 -7.72 -16.70 11.29
CA THR A 151 -7.68 -16.78 9.83
C THR A 151 -6.25 -16.53 9.31
N ALA A 152 -5.98 -16.88 8.05
CA ALA A 152 -4.64 -16.69 7.48
C ALA A 152 -4.16 -15.22 7.52
N GLY A 153 -5.07 -14.26 7.33
CA GLY A 153 -4.77 -12.83 7.43
C GLY A 153 -4.46 -12.40 8.87
N GLU A 154 -5.24 -12.86 9.83
CA GLU A 154 -5.04 -12.55 11.25
C GLU A 154 -3.75 -13.19 11.80
N LYS A 155 -3.40 -14.40 11.37
CA LYS A 155 -2.10 -15.03 11.67
C LYS A 155 -0.94 -14.17 11.17
N MET A 156 -1.03 -13.62 9.95
CA MET A 156 -0.01 -12.73 9.40
C MET A 156 0.11 -11.43 10.22
N VAL A 157 -1.01 -10.85 10.64
CA VAL A 157 -1.02 -9.64 11.49
C VAL A 157 -0.44 -9.95 12.88
N ALA A 158 -0.81 -11.07 13.49
CA ALA A 158 -0.29 -11.51 14.78
C ALA A 158 1.24 -11.70 14.74
N ASP A 159 1.75 -12.32 13.67
CA ASP A 159 3.18 -12.50 13.47
C ASP A 159 3.91 -11.16 13.26
N ALA A 160 3.31 -10.25 12.49
CA ALA A 160 3.84 -8.90 12.31
C ALA A 160 3.91 -8.16 13.65
N ASN A 161 2.82 -8.17 14.42
CA ASN A 161 2.77 -7.55 15.75
C ASN A 161 3.83 -8.12 16.68
N LYS A 162 4.04 -9.43 16.68
CA LYS A 162 5.08 -10.08 17.48
C LYS A 162 6.48 -9.59 17.08
N LYS A 163 6.78 -9.50 15.79
CA LYS A 163 8.06 -8.96 15.29
C LYS A 163 8.25 -7.50 15.66
N TYR A 164 7.22 -6.66 15.49
CA TYR A 164 7.28 -5.25 15.87
C TYR A 164 7.47 -5.08 17.37
N ALA A 165 6.81 -5.88 18.20
CA ALA A 165 6.99 -5.86 19.64
C ALA A 165 8.43 -6.20 20.03
N THR A 166 9.03 -7.23 19.44
CA THR A 166 10.44 -7.58 19.69
C THR A 166 11.39 -6.45 19.26
N MET A 167 11.21 -5.91 18.06
CA MET A 167 12.06 -4.80 17.59
C MET A 167 11.88 -3.53 18.44
N ALA A 168 10.66 -3.24 18.90
CA ALA A 168 10.39 -2.11 19.77
C ALA A 168 11.06 -2.31 21.14
N GLN A 169 11.02 -3.52 21.69
CA GLN A 169 11.69 -3.86 22.94
C GLN A 169 13.21 -3.72 22.82
N GLU A 170 13.82 -4.25 21.76
CA GLU A 170 15.26 -4.11 21.51
C GLU A 170 15.67 -2.62 21.37
N ARG A 171 14.89 -1.84 20.62
CA ARG A 171 15.13 -0.40 20.47
C ARG A 171 14.99 0.35 21.79
N TRP A 172 14.02 -0.04 22.61
CA TRP A 172 13.84 0.53 23.93
C TRP A 172 15.05 0.26 24.81
N GLU A 173 15.50 -0.99 24.89
CA GLU A 173 16.66 -1.38 25.70
C GLU A 173 17.94 -0.67 25.25
N VAL A 174 18.15 -0.55 23.93
CA VAL A 174 19.28 0.21 23.38
C VAL A 174 19.18 1.69 23.71
N ALA A 175 18.01 2.30 23.57
CA ALA A 175 17.80 3.71 23.90
C ALA A 175 18.03 3.97 25.40
N GLU A 176 17.51 3.10 26.26
CA GLU A 176 17.65 3.17 27.71
C GLU A 176 19.12 3.02 28.13
N SER A 177 19.86 2.07 27.56
CA SER A 177 21.29 1.89 27.88
C SER A 177 22.20 3.05 27.44
N ASN A 178 21.77 3.82 26.45
CA ASN A 178 22.53 4.95 25.90
C ASN A 178 22.06 6.31 26.46
N ASP A 179 21.11 6.31 27.39
CA ASP A 179 20.60 7.53 27.99
C ASP A 179 21.66 8.13 28.94
N PRO A 180 22.17 9.35 28.66
CA PRO A 180 23.18 9.99 29.51
C PRO A 180 22.69 10.19 30.94
N ASP A 181 21.39 10.42 31.15
CA ASP A 181 20.80 10.69 32.45
C ASP A 181 20.86 9.44 33.35
N LEU A 182 20.65 8.26 32.75
CA LEU A 182 20.78 6.97 33.41
C LEU A 182 22.23 6.63 33.76
N ILE A 183 23.17 6.96 32.87
CA ILE A 183 24.60 6.75 33.10
C ILE A 183 25.12 7.67 34.22
N GLU A 184 24.69 8.93 34.25
CA GLU A 184 25.12 9.91 35.27
C GLU A 184 24.68 9.49 36.68
N TYR A 185 23.46 8.98 36.81
CA TYR A 185 22.93 8.51 38.09
C TYR A 185 23.29 7.05 38.41
N GLY A 186 23.94 6.34 37.49
CA GLY A 186 24.39 4.96 37.66
C GLY A 186 23.25 3.95 37.74
N VAL A 187 22.14 4.21 37.04
CA VAL A 187 20.92 3.39 37.06
C VAL A 187 20.70 2.72 35.71
N GLU A 188 20.32 1.45 35.70
CA GLU A 188 20.17 0.67 34.45
C GLU A 188 18.79 0.84 33.79
N LYS A 189 17.76 1.25 34.54
CA LYS A 189 16.38 1.35 34.07
C LYS A 189 15.76 2.71 34.38
N LEU A 190 14.98 3.23 33.44
CA LEU A 190 14.24 4.49 33.59
C LEU A 190 13.28 4.45 34.78
N GLY A 191 12.64 3.31 35.02
CA GLY A 191 11.74 3.13 36.17
C GLY A 191 12.45 3.31 37.52
N ASP A 192 13.74 2.99 37.60
CA ASP A 192 14.53 3.19 38.81
C ASP A 192 15.00 4.66 38.91
N LEU A 193 15.26 5.33 37.78
CA LEU A 193 15.55 6.78 37.75
C LEU A 193 14.38 7.61 38.29
N VAL A 194 13.14 7.24 37.96
CA VAL A 194 11.92 7.89 38.49
C VAL A 194 11.80 7.76 40.01
N ARG A 195 12.41 6.72 40.61
CA ARG A 195 12.42 6.54 42.07
C ARG A 195 13.52 7.35 42.77
N THR A 196 14.43 7.95 42.01
CA THR A 196 15.47 8.85 42.52
C THR A 196 15.01 10.30 42.48
N ASP A 197 15.76 11.19 43.15
CA ASP A 197 15.49 12.64 43.13
C ASP A 197 15.90 13.33 41.81
N TYR A 198 16.21 12.57 40.75
CA TYR A 198 16.70 13.10 39.47
C TYR A 198 15.78 14.21 38.92
N PHE A 199 14.49 13.90 38.80
CA PHE A 199 13.50 14.83 38.24
C PHE A 199 13.22 16.03 39.14
N ASP A 200 13.41 15.90 40.45
CA ASP A 200 13.25 17.02 41.39
C ASP A 200 14.43 18.00 41.33
N LYS A 201 15.65 17.50 41.06
CA LYS A 201 16.88 18.32 41.01
C LYS A 201 17.15 18.92 39.64
N ASN A 202 16.78 18.21 38.57
CA ASN A 202 16.93 18.64 37.18
C ASN A 202 15.62 19.21 36.59
N ALA A 203 14.69 19.62 37.44
CA ALA A 203 13.46 20.29 37.02
C ALA A 203 13.77 21.66 36.40
N GLU A 204 13.72 21.76 35.07
CA GLU A 204 13.71 23.05 34.38
C GLU A 204 12.32 23.69 34.49
N GLU A 205 12.26 24.88 35.09
CA GLU A 205 11.02 25.65 35.18
C GLU A 205 10.56 26.05 33.76
N GLY A 206 9.41 25.54 33.33
CA GLY A 206 8.87 25.79 31.98
C GLY A 206 9.36 24.82 30.89
N GLY A 207 10.05 23.72 31.22
CA GLY A 207 10.50 22.72 30.23
C GLY A 207 9.39 22.16 29.34
N PHE A 208 8.18 22.00 29.87
CA PHE A 208 7.00 21.60 29.09
C PHE A 208 6.66 22.62 27.98
N SER A 209 6.72 23.91 28.27
CA SER A 209 6.41 24.98 27.30
C SER A 209 7.40 25.00 26.14
N LYS A 210 8.68 24.72 26.43
CA LYS A 210 9.76 24.65 25.44
C LYS A 210 9.62 23.47 24.48
N VAL A 211 9.20 22.30 24.98
CA VAL A 211 8.95 21.11 24.14
C VAL A 211 7.63 21.22 23.37
N ALA A 212 6.60 21.81 23.98
CA ALA A 212 5.29 21.95 23.37
C ALA A 212 5.26 23.03 22.26
N ASN A 213 6.09 24.08 22.38
CA ASN A 213 6.20 25.16 21.39
C ASN A 213 7.66 25.35 20.95
N PRO A 214 8.18 24.48 20.06
CA PRO A 214 9.59 24.53 19.64
C PRO A 214 9.96 25.82 18.88
N ASP A 215 8.99 26.58 18.38
CA ASP A 215 9.20 27.81 17.62
C ASP A 215 9.33 29.09 18.48
N SER A 216 9.20 29.02 19.82
CA SER A 216 9.27 30.21 20.68
C SER A 216 10.69 30.64 21.07
N ASP A 217 11.71 29.81 20.81
CA ASP A 217 13.10 30.06 21.21
C ASP A 217 13.95 30.74 20.12
N THR A 218 13.34 31.23 19.03
CA THR A 218 14.01 32.14 18.07
C THR A 218 13.73 33.61 18.44
N HIS A 219 14.42 34.13 19.44
CA HIS A 219 14.63 35.57 19.65
C HIS A 219 16.00 35.89 20.21
#